data_AF-A0A7X3VT00-F1
#
_entry.id   AF-A0A7X3VT00-F1
#
_cell.length_a   1.000
_cell.length_b   1.000
_cell.length_c   1.000
_cell.angle_alpha   90.00
_cell.angle_beta   90.00
_cell.angle_gamma   90.00
#
_symmetry.space_group_name_H-M   'P 1'
#
loop_
_entity.id
_entity.type
_entity.pdbx_description
1 polymer ?
#
loop_
_entity_poly.entity_id
_entity_poly.type
_entity_poly.pdbx_seq_one_letter_code
_entity_poly.pdbx_strand_id
1 'polypeptide(L)'
;MRYVGLSVTEVVLIVFIILKLTGGIDWSWVWVLSPMWITASLVVAVFLAIAIVVAIVRLLGAAVRLWRSRRPRKILTAADVAESARRRLEERNSLGTPS
;
A
#
# COMPACT_ATOMS: atom_id res chain seq x y z
N MET A 1 -3.94 -52.65 -13.57
CA MET A 1 -4.49 -51.97 -12.37
C MET A 1 -3.87 -50.59 -12.30
N ARG A 2 -4.67 -49.52 -12.25
CA ARG A 2 -4.16 -48.15 -12.13
C ARG A 2 -3.92 -47.86 -10.65
N TYR A 3 -2.66 -47.66 -10.27
CA TYR A 3 -2.36 -47.13 -8.94
C TYR A 3 -2.80 -45.67 -8.92
N VAL A 4 -3.81 -45.37 -8.12
CA VAL A 4 -4.16 -43.99 -7.79
C VAL A 4 -3.04 -43.51 -6.87
N GLY A 5 -2.18 -42.63 -7.37
CA GLY A 5 -1.08 -42.09 -6.59
C GLY A 5 -1.65 -41.21 -5.49
N LEU A 6 -1.76 -41.75 -4.27
CA LEU A 6 -2.14 -40.96 -3.11
C LEU A 6 -1.08 -39.90 -2.89
N SER A 7 -1.53 -38.64 -2.87
CA SER A 7 -0.66 -37.51 -2.64
C SER A 7 -0.23 -37.47 -1.17
N VAL A 8 0.99 -37.01 -0.90
CA VAL A 8 1.51 -36.91 0.48
C VAL A 8 0.56 -36.11 1.38
N THR A 9 -0.13 -35.13 0.81
CA THR A 9 -1.18 -34.35 1.47
C THR A 9 -2.34 -35.21 1.97
N GLU A 10 -2.84 -36.16 1.17
CA GLU A 10 -3.95 -37.05 1.57
C GLU A 10 -3.53 -38.01 2.69
N VAL A 11 -2.32 -38.57 2.59
CA VAL A 11 -1.79 -39.48 3.61
C VAL A 11 -1.63 -38.75 4.95
N VAL A 12 -1.10 -37.53 4.96
CA VAL A 12 -0.99 -36.71 6.17
C VAL A 12 -2.36 -36.39 6.77
N LEU A 13 -3.35 -36.06 5.93
CA LEU A 13 -4.73 -35.80 6.35
C LEU A 13 -5.35 -37.02 7.04
N ILE A 14 -5.20 -38.21 6.43
CA ILE A 14 -5.72 -39.47 6.97
C ILE A 14 -5.00 -39.88 8.26
N VAL A 15 -3.66 -39.74 8.33
CA VAL A 15 -2.88 -40.06 9.54
C VAL A 15 -3.32 -39.21 10.74
N PHE A 16 -3.55 -37.90 10.54
CA PHE A 16 -4.04 -37.02 11.61
C PHE A 16 -5.46 -37.37 12.05
N ILE A 17 -6.34 -37.76 11.11
CA ILE A 17 -7.70 -38.23 11.43
C ILE A 17 -7.67 -39.51 12.27
N ILE A 18 -6.84 -40.48 11.88
CA ILE A 18 -6.71 -41.75 12.60
C ILE A 18 -6.18 -41.51 14.01
N LEU A 19 -5.13 -40.68 14.17
CA LEU A 19 -4.51 -40.38 15.47
C LEU A 19 -5.49 -39.73 16.47
N LYS A 20 -6.46 -38.94 15.98
CA LYS A 20 -7.53 -38.37 16.81
C LYS A 20 -8.57 -39.42 17.21
N LEU A 21 -8.92 -40.32 16.29
CA LEU A 21 -9.92 -41.38 16.52
C LEU A 21 -9.41 -42.49 17.45
N THR A 22 -8.11 -42.78 17.46
CA THR A 22 -7.50 -43.71 18.42
C THR A 22 -7.29 -43.12 19.82
N GLY A 23 -7.71 -41.87 20.06
CA GLY A 23 -7.74 -41.30 21.41
C GLY A 23 -6.36 -41.02 22.02
N GLY A 24 -5.28 -41.03 21.22
CA GLY A 24 -3.93 -40.79 21.73
C GLY A 24 -3.64 -39.33 22.11
N ILE A 25 -4.54 -38.39 21.77
CA ILE A 25 -4.34 -36.95 21.94
C ILE A 25 -5.66 -36.23 22.32
N ASP A 26 -5.77 -35.79 23.58
CA ASP A 26 -6.90 -34.96 24.10
C ASP A 26 -6.93 -33.52 23.58
N TRP A 27 -5.93 -33.12 22.80
CA TRP A 27 -5.76 -31.74 22.36
C TRP A 27 -6.81 -31.28 21.33
N SER A 28 -6.99 -29.96 21.21
CA SER A 28 -8.00 -29.36 20.33
C SER A 28 -7.77 -29.72 18.85
N TRP A 29 -8.87 -29.95 18.12
CA TRP A 29 -8.88 -30.23 16.68
C TRP A 29 -8.12 -29.18 15.84
N VAL A 30 -7.97 -27.94 16.35
CA VAL A 30 -7.21 -26.89 15.68
C VAL A 30 -5.73 -27.27 15.51
N TRP A 31 -5.14 -28.02 16.45
CA TRP A 31 -3.74 -28.47 16.38
C TRP A 31 -3.54 -29.71 15.52
N VAL A 32 -4.56 -30.57 15.42
CA VAL A 32 -4.61 -31.72 14.49
C VAL A 32 -4.51 -31.24 13.04
N LEU A 33 -5.04 -30.06 12.73
CA LEU A 33 -4.91 -29.43 11.42
C LEU A 33 -3.70 -28.50 11.30
N SER A 34 -2.77 -28.48 12.26
CA SER A 34 -1.63 -27.53 12.25
C SER A 34 -0.85 -27.48 10.93
N PRO A 35 -0.61 -28.57 10.17
CA PRO A 35 0.08 -28.47 8.89
C PRO A 35 -0.72 -27.62 7.88
N MET A 36 -2.05 -27.74 7.91
CA MET A 36 -2.98 -27.01 7.05
C MET A 36 -3.15 -25.56 7.54
N TRP A 37 -3.19 -25.33 8.85
CA TRP A 37 -3.27 -24.00 9.44
C TRP A 37 -1.99 -23.18 9.25
N ILE A 38 -0.81 -23.81 9.27
CA ILE A 38 0.46 -23.12 9.01
C ILE A 38 0.48 -22.59 7.57
N THR A 39 0.08 -23.42 6.60
CA THR A 39 -0.02 -22.99 5.20
C THR A 39 -1.11 -21.94 5.00
N ALA A 40 -2.30 -22.13 5.57
CA ALA A 40 -3.38 -21.16 5.49
C ALA A 40 -3.00 -19.80 6.13
N SER A 41 -2.36 -19.82 7.30
CA SER A 41 -1.93 -18.61 8.01
C SER A 41 -0.88 -17.84 7.23
N LEU A 42 0.06 -18.54 6.56
CA LEU A 42 1.05 -17.90 5.70
C LEU A 42 0.39 -17.18 4.53
N VAL A 43 -0.57 -17.82 3.86
CA VAL A 43 -1.34 -17.21 2.76
C VAL A 43 -2.10 -15.98 3.26
N VAL A 44 -2.84 -16.11 4.37
CA VAL A 44 -3.59 -15.00 4.98
C VAL A 44 -2.68 -13.83 5.35
N ALA A 45 -1.50 -14.10 5.92
CA ALA A 45 -0.53 -13.07 6.28
C ALA A 45 -0.05 -12.28 5.06
N VAL A 46 0.25 -12.96 3.94
CA VAL A 46 0.66 -12.31 2.69
C VAL A 46 -0.47 -11.45 2.13
N PHE A 47 -1.69 -11.96 2.06
CA PHE A 47 -2.86 -11.19 1.60
C PHE A 47 -3.10 -9.95 2.47
N LEU A 48 -2.98 -10.09 3.80
CA LEU A 48 -3.13 -8.98 4.72
C LEU A 48 -2.03 -7.93 4.52
N ALA A 49 -0.78 -8.35 4.36
CA ALA A 49 0.33 -7.43 4.08
C ALA A 49 0.09 -6.63 2.79
N ILE A 50 -0.35 -7.30 1.71
CA ILE A 50 -0.69 -6.64 0.45
C ILE A 50 -1.85 -5.65 0.65
N ALA A 51 -2.90 -6.06 1.36
CA ALA A 51 -4.06 -5.21 1.63
C ALA A 51 -3.65 -3.94 2.40
N ILE A 52 -2.78 -4.07 3.40
CA ILE A 52 -2.23 -2.95 4.17
C ILE A 52 -1.41 -2.02 3.27
N VAL A 53 -0.50 -2.55 2.46
CA VAL A 53 0.32 -1.75 1.53
C VAL A 53 -0.57 -0.98 0.57
N VAL A 54 -1.57 -1.63 -0.02
CA VAL A 54 -2.53 -0.96 -0.91
C VAL A 54 -3.30 0.13 -0.17
N ALA A 55 -3.80 -0.15 1.03
CA ALA A 55 -4.50 0.85 1.84
C ALA A 55 -3.63 2.07 2.13
N ILE A 56 -2.37 1.86 2.54
CA ILE A 56 -1.39 2.94 2.77
C ILE A 56 -1.17 3.75 1.49
N VAL A 57 -0.92 3.11 0.36
CA VAL A 57 -0.73 3.81 -0.93
C VAL A 57 -1.98 4.61 -1.31
N ARG A 58 -3.19 4.08 -1.07
CA ARG A 58 -4.44 4.80 -1.34
C ARG A 58 -4.62 6.00 -0.42
N LEU A 59 -4.31 5.85 0.87
CA LEU A 59 -4.40 6.91 1.87
C LEU A 59 -3.35 8.00 1.64
N LEU A 60 -2.10 7.62 1.38
CA LEU A 60 -1.04 8.54 0.99
C LEU A 60 -1.41 9.25 -0.32
N GLY A 61 -1.91 8.53 -1.33
CA GLY A 61 -2.37 9.13 -2.58
C GLY A 61 -3.56 10.09 -2.39
N ALA A 62 -4.48 9.81 -1.47
CA ALA A 62 -5.55 10.74 -1.10
C ALA A 62 -4.99 11.99 -0.38
N ALA A 63 -4.10 11.81 0.58
CA ALA A 63 -3.45 12.90 1.31
C ALA A 63 -2.60 13.80 0.38
N VAL A 64 -1.84 13.17 -0.54
CA VAL A 64 -1.03 13.86 -1.56
C VAL A 64 -1.92 14.60 -2.56
N ARG A 65 -3.06 14.04 -2.95
CA ARG A 65 -4.05 14.72 -3.81
C ARG A 65 -4.52 16.03 -3.17
N LEU A 66 -4.75 16.03 -1.86
CA LEU A 66 -5.18 17.22 -1.14
C LEU A 66 -4.04 18.24 -0.93
N TRP A 67 -2.82 17.79 -0.64
CA TRP A 67 -1.66 18.69 -0.57
C TRP A 67 -1.40 19.39 -1.91
N ARG A 68 -1.65 18.73 -3.04
CA ARG A 68 -1.44 19.32 -4.37
C ARG A 68 -2.23 20.62 -4.59
N SER A 69 -3.41 20.77 -3.98
CA SER A 69 -4.21 22.00 -4.06
C SER A 69 -3.66 23.16 -3.21
N ARG A 70 -2.69 22.91 -2.32
CA ARG A 70 -1.99 23.96 -1.56
C ARG A 70 -0.67 24.38 -2.19
N ARG A 71 -0.46 24.19 -3.50
CA ARG A 71 0.61 24.93 -4.19
C ARG A 71 0.40 26.42 -3.89
N PRO A 72 1.30 27.09 -3.15
CA PRO A 72 1.18 28.51 -2.95
C PRO A 72 1.13 29.14 -4.34
N ARG A 73 0.10 29.96 -4.60
CA ARG A 73 0.14 30.96 -5.67
C ARG A 73 1.53 31.56 -5.61
N LYS A 74 2.29 31.51 -6.70
CA LYS A 74 3.59 32.18 -6.81
C LYS A 74 3.37 33.63 -6.35
N ILE A 75 3.71 33.92 -5.10
CA ILE A 75 3.65 35.25 -4.53
C ILE A 75 4.72 35.99 -5.32
N LEU A 76 4.29 36.97 -6.11
CA LEU A 76 5.04 37.73 -7.13
C LEU A 76 6.48 37.24 -7.27
N THR A 77 6.69 36.37 -8.25
CA THR A 77 8.01 35.86 -8.59
C THR A 77 8.96 37.05 -8.73
N ALA A 78 10.22 36.93 -8.31
CA ALA A 78 11.18 38.02 -8.48
C ALA A 78 11.22 38.58 -9.92
N ALA A 79 10.87 37.74 -10.90
CA ALA A 79 10.61 38.12 -12.29
C ALA A 79 9.39 39.05 -12.46
N ASP A 80 8.25 38.77 -11.83
CA ASP A 80 7.04 39.60 -11.86
C ASP A 80 7.31 40.97 -11.20
N VAL A 81 8.11 41.00 -10.12
CA VAL A 81 8.56 42.24 -9.45
C VAL A 81 9.55 43.01 -10.33
N ALA A 82 10.49 42.32 -10.97
CA ALA A 82 11.46 42.95 -11.86
C ALA A 82 10.80 43.54 -13.12
N GLU A 83 9.80 42.86 -13.69
CA GLU A 83 9.06 43.36 -14.85
C GLU A 83 8.20 44.58 -14.49
N SER A 84 7.52 44.55 -13.34
CA SER A 84 6.76 45.71 -12.85
C SER A 84 7.66 46.89 -12.49
N ALA A 85 8.87 46.65 -11.97
CA ALA A 85 9.87 47.70 -11.77
C ALA A 85 10.35 48.30 -13.09
N ARG A 86 10.62 47.49 -14.12
CA ARG A 86 11.02 47.96 -15.46
C ARG A 86 9.95 48.84 -16.11
N ARG A 87 8.67 48.42 -16.07
CA ARG A 87 7.57 49.22 -16.61
C ARG A 87 7.44 50.60 -15.96
N ARG A 88 7.67 50.70 -14.64
CA ARG A 88 7.67 51.99 -13.92
C ARG A 88 8.82 52.90 -14.30
N LEU A 89 9.99 52.34 -14.65
CA LEU A 89 11.12 53.12 -15.15
C LEU A 89 10.81 53.69 -16.54
N GLU A 90 10.21 52.89 -17.42
CA GLU A 90 9.78 53.31 -18.76
C GLU A 90 8.70 54.40 -18.68
N GLU A 91 7.70 54.22 -17.81
CA GLU A 91 6.64 55.20 -17.58
C GLU A 91 7.21 56.53 -17.04
N ARG A 92 8.10 56.48 -16.04
CA ARG A 92 8.77 57.70 -15.54
C ARG A 92 9.64 58.36 -16.61
N ASN A 93 10.34 57.58 -17.43
CA ASN A 93 11.16 58.10 -18.52
C ASN A 93 10.27 58.74 -19.63
N SER A 94 9.06 58.22 -19.84
CA SER A 94 8.09 58.81 -20.77
C SER A 94 7.45 60.10 -20.23
N LEU A 95 7.36 60.26 -18.91
CA LEU A 95 6.79 61.44 -18.25
C LEU A 95 7.83 62.51 -17.91
N GLY A 96 9.12 62.17 -17.96
CA GLY A 96 10.22 63.00 -17.49
C GLY A 96 11.19 63.41 -18.58
N THR A 97 10.73 64.20 -19.56
CA THR A 97 11.61 65.12 -20.32
C THR A 97 10.95 66.50 -20.48
N PRO A 98 10.81 67.29 -19.40
CA PRO A 98 10.75 68.74 -19.55
C PRO A 98 12.16 69.24 -19.88
N SER A 99 12.28 69.85 -21.06
CA SER A 99 13.44 70.60 -21.57
C SER A 99 13.91 71.70 -20.62
#